data_AF-A0A9P1I319-F1
#
_entry.id   AF-A0A9P1I319-F1
#
_cell.length_a   1.000
_cell.length_b   1.000
_cell.length_c   1.000
_cell.angle_alpha   90.00
_cell.angle_beta   90.00
_cell.angle_gamma   90.00
#
_symmetry.space_group_name_H-M   'P 1'
#
loop_
_entity.id
_entity.type
_entity.pdbx_description
1 polymer ?
#
loop_
_entity_poly.entity_id
_entity_poly.type
_entity_poly.pdbx_seq_one_letter_code
_entity_poly.pdbx_strand_id
1 'polypeptide(L)'
;MDQHQNQRIKKVLECDTLLLFLQNSFKEVNGSRVINIKTWIRNVLVKYDKIAKNDKISKTQDILYHNQLVESYLDDQNRSKDSSIMFGLTVVCWKTRDFRVACQLVWGAANTKLKELISFHELRVSLNSDDSYRRFAFALSMPIGKNYACFESAHFAFYDDSYRDFDLKIVMDAAFEFIEQLNAFQITDEIRLNLESSNFN
;
A
#
# COMPACT_ATOMS: atom_id res chain seq x y z
N MET A 1 -9.71 -4.21 -25.35
CA MET A 1 -9.37 -4.42 -23.92
C MET A 1 -9.60 -5.89 -23.65
N ASP A 2 -8.58 -6.66 -23.28
CA ASP A 2 -8.69 -8.11 -23.14
C ASP A 2 -9.52 -8.50 -21.88
N GLN A 3 -10.04 -9.73 -21.82
CA GLN A 3 -10.89 -10.20 -20.72
C GLN A 3 -10.17 -10.17 -19.36
N HIS A 4 -8.85 -10.41 -19.37
CA HIS A 4 -8.01 -10.43 -18.18
C HIS A 4 -7.85 -9.03 -17.56
N GLN A 5 -7.58 -8.02 -18.39
CA GLN A 5 -7.54 -6.62 -18.01
C GLN A 5 -8.84 -6.14 -17.38
N ASN A 6 -9.99 -6.55 -17.94
CA ASN A 6 -11.30 -6.23 -17.38
C ASN A 6 -11.52 -6.82 -15.97
N GLN A 7 -11.03 -8.04 -15.72
CA GLN A 7 -11.12 -8.68 -14.42
C GLN A 7 -10.25 -7.97 -13.37
N ARG A 8 -9.00 -7.63 -13.72
CA ARG A 8 -8.09 -6.86 -12.85
C ARG A 8 -8.70 -5.51 -12.44
N ILE A 9 -9.17 -4.74 -13.42
CA ILE A 9 -9.81 -3.44 -13.17
C ILE A 9 -11.05 -3.61 -12.27
N LYS A 10 -11.88 -4.61 -12.55
CA LYS A 10 -13.09 -4.87 -11.76
C LYS A 10 -12.74 -5.12 -10.29
N LYS A 11 -11.76 -5.98 -10.01
CA LYS A 11 -11.34 -6.31 -8.64
C LYS A 11 -10.84 -5.09 -7.86
N VAL A 12 -10.01 -4.24 -8.47
CA VAL A 12 -9.55 -2.99 -7.81
C VAL A 12 -10.74 -2.06 -7.50
N LEU A 13 -11.70 -1.99 -8.40
CA LEU A 13 -12.89 -1.15 -8.24
C LEU A 13 -13.95 -1.70 -7.27
N GLU A 14 -13.79 -2.95 -6.81
CA GLU A 14 -14.62 -3.59 -5.79
C GLU A 14 -14.03 -3.43 -4.37
N CYS A 15 -12.81 -2.89 -4.24
CA CYS A 15 -12.19 -2.62 -2.95
C CYS A 15 -12.71 -1.29 -2.36
N ASP A 16 -13.78 -1.37 -1.57
CA ASP A 16 -14.41 -0.18 -0.97
C ASP A 16 -13.48 0.58 -0.03
N THR A 17 -12.62 -0.11 0.73
CA THR A 17 -11.60 0.50 1.60
C THR A 17 -10.64 1.38 0.80
N LEU A 18 -10.14 0.90 -0.33
CA LEU A 18 -9.28 1.67 -1.25
C LEU A 18 -10.02 2.90 -1.78
N LEU A 19 -11.26 2.73 -2.23
CA LEU A 19 -12.03 3.82 -2.82
C LEU A 19 -12.29 4.92 -1.79
N LEU A 20 -12.72 4.56 -0.58
CA LEU A 20 -12.95 5.51 0.51
C LEU A 20 -11.64 6.21 0.92
N PHE A 21 -10.56 5.45 1.05
CA PHE A 21 -9.24 5.97 1.39
C PHE A 21 -8.75 7.03 0.38
N LEU A 22 -8.83 6.71 -0.92
CA LEU A 22 -8.44 7.63 -1.98
C LEU A 22 -9.36 8.85 -2.02
N GLN A 23 -10.69 8.66 -1.90
CA GLN A 23 -11.64 9.78 -1.87
C GLN A 23 -11.29 10.79 -0.77
N ASN A 24 -10.99 10.30 0.45
CA ASN A 24 -10.60 11.16 1.56
C ASN A 24 -9.28 11.88 1.29
N SER A 25 -8.26 11.14 0.84
CA SER A 25 -6.93 11.70 0.55
C SER A 25 -7.00 12.79 -0.53
N PHE A 26 -7.74 12.54 -1.62
CA PHE A 26 -7.90 13.51 -2.70
C PHE A 26 -8.70 14.75 -2.28
N LYS A 27 -9.68 14.60 -1.37
CA LYS A 27 -10.46 15.70 -0.81
C LYS A 27 -9.60 16.65 0.02
N GLU A 28 -8.63 16.12 0.77
CA GLU A 28 -7.70 16.94 1.56
C GLU A 28 -6.81 17.82 0.67
N VAL A 29 -6.37 17.30 -0.47
CA VAL A 29 -5.51 18.01 -1.41
C VAL A 29 -6.27 18.96 -2.34
N ASN A 30 -7.41 18.53 -2.87
CA ASN A 30 -8.14 19.25 -3.93
C ASN A 30 -9.39 19.98 -3.41
N GLY A 31 -9.65 19.94 -2.10
CA GLY A 31 -10.84 20.51 -1.48
C GLY A 31 -12.12 19.79 -1.93
N SER A 32 -13.19 20.56 -2.17
CA SER A 32 -14.50 20.03 -2.56
C SER A 32 -14.59 19.54 -4.02
N ARG A 33 -13.50 19.62 -4.80
CA ARG A 33 -13.48 19.13 -6.19
C ARG A 33 -13.61 17.61 -6.18
N VAL A 34 -14.76 17.13 -6.65
CA VAL A 34 -15.04 15.70 -6.74
C VAL A 34 -14.17 15.07 -7.83
N ILE A 35 -13.17 14.30 -7.42
CA ILE A 35 -12.44 13.42 -8.33
C ILE A 35 -13.22 12.11 -8.43
N ASN A 36 -13.59 11.72 -9.65
CA ASN A 36 -14.16 10.42 -9.90
C ASN A 36 -13.06 9.35 -9.78
N ILE A 37 -12.84 8.86 -8.55
CA ILE A 37 -11.77 7.89 -8.22
C ILE A 37 -11.86 6.63 -9.10
N LYS A 38 -13.07 6.12 -9.36
CA LYS A 38 -13.24 4.94 -10.20
C LYS A 38 -12.74 5.19 -11.63
N THR A 39 -13.03 6.36 -12.19
CA THR A 39 -12.52 6.76 -13.50
C THR A 39 -11.01 6.98 -13.49
N TRP A 40 -10.46 7.60 -12.44
CA TRP A 40 -9.01 7.77 -12.29
C TRP A 40 -8.27 6.42 -12.22
N ILE A 41 -8.73 5.48 -11.38
CA ILE A 41 -8.16 4.12 -11.28
C ILE A 41 -8.15 3.43 -12.64
N ARG A 42 -9.27 3.47 -13.38
CA ARG A 42 -9.35 2.88 -14.72
C ARG A 42 -8.31 3.47 -15.66
N ASN A 43 -8.18 4.80 -15.68
CA ASN A 43 -7.24 5.49 -16.56
C ASN A 43 -5.79 5.16 -16.23
N VAL A 44 -5.45 5.09 -14.94
CA VAL A 44 -4.10 4.73 -14.46
C VAL A 44 -3.75 3.28 -14.82
N LEU A 45 -4.67 2.33 -14.61
CA LEU A 45 -4.46 0.93 -15.00
C LEU A 45 -4.31 0.76 -16.52
N VAL A 46 -5.16 1.43 -17.31
CA VAL A 46 -5.04 1.41 -18.79
C VAL A 46 -3.71 2.03 -19.24
N LYS A 47 -3.25 3.10 -18.59
CA LYS A 47 -1.95 3.72 -18.87
C LYS A 47 -0.80 2.75 -18.54
N TYR A 48 -0.86 2.08 -17.40
CA TYR A 48 0.12 1.08 -17.00
C TYR A 48 0.20 -0.08 -17.99
N ASP A 49 -0.93 -0.63 -18.42
CA ASP A 49 -0.94 -1.74 -19.40
C ASP A 49 -0.28 -1.34 -20.72
N LYS A 50 -0.47 -0.09 -21.17
CA LYS A 50 0.21 0.41 -22.37
C LYS A 50 1.72 0.50 -22.17
N ILE A 51 2.17 0.95 -21.00
CA ILE A 51 3.60 0.98 -20.64
C ILE A 51 4.15 -0.45 -20.62
N ALA A 52 3.49 -1.37 -19.91
CA ALA A 52 3.90 -2.77 -19.79
C ALA A 52 3.95 -3.50 -21.14
N LYS A 53 3.08 -3.15 -22.10
CA LYS A 53 3.07 -3.72 -23.46
C LYS A 53 4.18 -3.14 -24.36
N ASN A 54 4.54 -1.87 -24.17
CA ASN A 54 5.54 -1.17 -24.99
C ASN A 54 6.97 -1.35 -24.46
N ASP A 55 7.13 -1.38 -23.15
CA ASP A 55 8.35 -1.82 -22.50
C ASP A 55 8.46 -3.33 -22.74
N LYS A 56 9.23 -3.74 -23.74
CA LYS A 56 9.83 -5.09 -23.77
C LYS A 56 10.67 -5.23 -22.50
N ILE A 57 10.00 -5.57 -21.39
CA ILE A 57 10.46 -5.83 -20.03
C ILE A 57 11.90 -5.36 -19.84
N SER A 58 12.08 -4.14 -19.33
CA SER A 58 13.38 -3.71 -18.80
C SER A 58 13.89 -4.81 -17.88
N LYS A 59 14.95 -5.51 -18.31
CA LYS A 59 15.47 -6.75 -17.69
C LYS A 59 16.21 -6.50 -16.37
N THR A 60 15.93 -5.40 -15.67
CA THR A 60 16.46 -5.20 -14.33
C THR A 60 15.63 -6.06 -13.39
N GLN A 61 16.30 -6.93 -12.63
CA GLN A 61 15.69 -7.94 -11.75
C GLN A 61 14.68 -7.31 -10.77
N ASP A 62 14.97 -6.09 -10.28
CA ASP A 62 14.08 -5.28 -9.47
C ASP A 62 12.72 -5.04 -10.16
N ILE A 63 12.71 -4.57 -11.41
CA ILE A 63 11.47 -4.23 -12.12
C ILE A 63 10.61 -5.49 -12.37
N LEU A 64 11.26 -6.61 -12.68
CA LEU A 64 10.61 -7.90 -12.88
C LEU A 64 9.96 -8.42 -11.59
N TYR A 65 10.67 -8.30 -10.46
CA TYR A 65 10.17 -8.67 -9.14
C TYR A 65 8.94 -7.82 -8.75
N HIS A 66 9.02 -6.50 -8.92
CA HIS A 66 7.89 -5.60 -8.62
C HIS A 66 6.68 -5.88 -9.51
N ASN A 67 6.90 -6.18 -10.81
CA ASN A 67 5.81 -6.50 -11.74
C ASN A 67 5.16 -7.85 -11.39
N GLN A 68 5.95 -8.88 -11.03
CA GLN A 68 5.42 -10.16 -10.57
C GLN A 68 4.61 -10.03 -9.28
N LEU A 69 4.99 -9.11 -8.40
CA LEU A 69 4.23 -8.74 -7.21
C LEU A 69 2.94 -8.00 -7.54
N VAL A 70 2.95 -7.07 -8.50
CA VAL A 70 1.73 -6.44 -9.01
C VAL A 70 0.77 -7.48 -9.56
N GLU A 71 1.27 -8.40 -10.39
CA GLU A 71 0.45 -9.46 -10.96
C GLU A 71 -0.06 -10.41 -9.87
N SER A 72 0.77 -10.81 -8.90
CA SER A 72 0.30 -11.66 -7.80
C SER A 72 -0.75 -10.95 -6.94
N TYR A 73 -0.58 -9.67 -6.61
CA TYR A 73 -1.56 -8.93 -5.79
C TYR A 73 -2.86 -8.62 -6.55
N LEU A 74 -2.77 -8.28 -7.83
CA LEU A 74 -3.94 -8.01 -8.66
C LEU A 74 -4.67 -9.30 -9.08
N ASP A 75 -3.97 -10.41 -9.31
CA ASP A 75 -4.54 -11.65 -9.84
C ASP A 75 -4.87 -12.72 -8.80
N ASP A 76 -4.39 -12.61 -7.55
CA ASP A 76 -4.69 -13.63 -6.52
C ASP A 76 -6.20 -13.70 -6.22
N GLN A 77 -6.86 -14.75 -6.70
CA GLN A 77 -8.29 -15.00 -6.50
C GLN A 77 -8.63 -15.44 -5.07
N ASN A 78 -7.63 -15.83 -4.27
CA ASN A 78 -7.82 -16.42 -2.94
C ASN A 78 -7.38 -15.48 -1.80
N ARG A 79 -6.77 -14.33 -2.10
CA ARG A 79 -6.35 -13.34 -1.10
C ARG A 79 -6.70 -11.91 -1.53
N SER A 80 -7.97 -11.55 -1.52
CA SER A 80 -8.37 -10.13 -1.61
C SER A 80 -8.17 -9.44 -0.26
N LYS A 81 -6.92 -9.32 0.18
CA LYS A 81 -6.56 -8.44 1.29
C LYS A 81 -6.42 -7.03 0.73
N ASP A 82 -7.15 -6.08 1.31
CA ASP A 82 -7.19 -4.68 0.84
C ASP A 82 -5.77 -4.09 0.76
N SER A 83 -4.88 -4.45 1.70
CA SER A 83 -3.48 -3.99 1.68
C SER A 83 -2.74 -4.42 0.41
N SER A 84 -2.95 -5.63 -0.07
CA SER A 84 -2.34 -6.15 -1.30
C SER A 84 -2.80 -5.38 -2.53
N ILE A 85 -4.10 -5.10 -2.64
CA ILE A 85 -4.64 -4.30 -3.76
C ILE A 85 -4.02 -2.90 -3.75
N MET A 86 -3.89 -2.28 -2.58
CA MET A 86 -3.27 -0.96 -2.43
C MET A 86 -1.78 -0.99 -2.80
N PHE A 87 -1.00 -1.98 -2.35
CA PHE A 87 0.39 -2.14 -2.74
C PHE A 87 0.56 -2.36 -4.25
N GLY A 88 -0.30 -3.18 -4.87
CA GLY A 88 -0.30 -3.35 -6.32
C GLY A 88 -0.56 -2.03 -7.04
N LEU A 89 -1.54 -1.26 -6.58
CA LEU A 89 -1.86 0.05 -7.17
C LEU A 89 -0.75 1.09 -6.94
N THR A 90 -0.01 1.04 -5.82
CA THR A 90 1.19 1.86 -5.59
C THR A 90 2.19 1.70 -6.72
N VAL A 91 2.54 0.46 -7.07
CA VAL A 91 3.52 0.20 -8.14
C VAL A 91 2.99 0.67 -9.50
N VAL A 92 1.70 0.47 -9.77
CA VAL A 92 1.06 1.01 -10.98
C VAL A 92 1.19 2.53 -11.04
N CYS A 93 0.90 3.24 -9.94
CA CYS A 93 1.05 4.69 -9.85
C CYS A 93 2.53 5.11 -10.03
N TRP A 94 3.46 4.39 -9.41
CA TRP A 94 4.89 4.62 -9.59
C TRP A 94 5.31 4.52 -11.06
N LYS A 95 4.98 3.41 -11.73
CA LYS A 95 5.34 3.17 -13.14
C LYS A 95 4.67 4.15 -14.10
N THR A 96 3.49 4.63 -13.76
CA THR A 96 2.79 5.68 -14.51
C THR A 96 3.23 7.10 -14.13
N ARG A 97 4.23 7.23 -13.24
CA ARG A 97 4.80 8.48 -12.71
C ARG A 97 3.81 9.35 -11.94
N ASP A 98 2.79 8.74 -11.37
CA ASP A 98 1.89 9.37 -10.39
C ASP A 98 2.48 9.16 -8.98
N PHE A 99 3.68 9.75 -8.76
CA PHE A 99 4.48 9.52 -7.54
C PHE A 99 3.73 9.95 -6.29
N ARG A 100 3.06 11.09 -6.36
CA ARG A 100 2.23 11.64 -5.29
C ARG A 100 1.22 10.61 -4.80
N VAL A 101 0.41 10.04 -5.71
CA VAL A 101 -0.61 9.07 -5.31
C VAL A 101 0.02 7.74 -4.88
N ALA A 102 1.15 7.35 -5.47
CA ALA A 102 1.88 6.17 -5.03
C ALA A 102 2.35 6.29 -3.56
N CYS A 103 2.87 7.45 -3.16
CA CYS A 103 3.25 7.75 -1.78
C CYS A 103 2.07 7.59 -0.80
N GLN A 104 0.88 8.06 -1.19
CA GLN A 104 -0.29 7.93 -0.33
C GLN A 104 -0.79 6.47 -0.28
N LEU A 105 -0.78 5.76 -1.40
CA LEU A 105 -1.20 4.36 -1.48
C LEU A 105 -0.31 3.43 -0.67
N VAL A 106 1.03 3.62 -0.71
CA VAL A 106 1.95 2.75 0.05
C VAL A 106 1.79 2.91 1.55
N TRP A 107 1.55 4.14 2.02
CA TRP A 107 1.24 4.39 3.42
C TRP A 107 -0.11 3.79 3.84
N GLY A 108 -1.17 4.01 3.04
CA GLY A 108 -2.47 3.39 3.28
C GLY A 108 -2.42 1.86 3.28
N ALA A 109 -1.59 1.27 2.40
CA ALA A 109 -1.37 -0.16 2.33
C ALA A 109 -0.68 -0.70 3.58
N ALA A 110 0.35 -0.01 4.10
CA ALA A 110 1.03 -0.38 5.34
C ALA A 110 0.08 -0.34 6.55
N ASN A 111 -0.73 0.71 6.67
CA ASN A 111 -1.73 0.82 7.75
C ASN A 111 -2.76 -0.30 7.69
N THR A 112 -3.25 -0.58 6.48
CA THR A 112 -4.20 -1.66 6.24
C THR A 112 -3.58 -3.02 6.57
N LYS A 113 -2.29 -3.23 6.24
CA LYS A 113 -1.57 -4.45 6.58
C LYS A 113 -1.42 -4.67 8.08
N LEU A 114 -1.16 -3.61 8.85
CA LEU A 114 -1.14 -3.67 10.32
C LEU A 114 -2.52 -4.00 10.90
N LYS A 115 -3.60 -3.41 10.35
CA LYS A 115 -4.98 -3.77 10.74
C LYS A 115 -5.30 -5.23 10.43
N GLU A 116 -4.87 -5.72 9.28
CA GLU A 116 -5.04 -7.14 8.90
C GLU A 116 -4.30 -8.07 9.85
N LEU A 117 -3.10 -7.70 10.31
CA LEU A 117 -2.35 -8.46 11.32
C LEU A 117 -3.13 -8.49 12.65
N ILE A 118 -3.58 -7.32 13.14
CA ILE A 118 -4.40 -7.19 14.36
C ILE A 118 -5.63 -8.08 14.27
N SER A 119 -6.35 -8.02 13.15
CA SER A 119 -7.56 -8.84 12.94
C SER A 119 -7.24 -10.33 12.82
N PHE A 120 -6.18 -10.71 12.10
CA PHE A 120 -5.83 -12.12 11.89
C PHE A 120 -5.43 -12.83 13.19
N HIS A 121 -4.77 -12.09 14.09
CA HIS A 121 -4.41 -12.61 15.41
C HIS A 121 -5.42 -12.25 16.51
N GLU A 122 -6.55 -11.63 16.17
CA GLU A 122 -7.59 -11.22 17.12
C GLU A 122 -7.04 -10.38 18.29
N LEU A 123 -6.11 -9.45 18.00
CA LEU A 123 -5.51 -8.60 19.02
C LEU A 123 -6.50 -7.52 19.48
N ARG A 124 -6.55 -7.27 20.78
CA ARG A 124 -7.36 -6.19 21.37
C ARG A 124 -6.66 -4.83 21.31
N VAL A 125 -6.31 -4.39 20.11
CA VAL A 125 -5.60 -3.12 19.87
C VAL A 125 -6.41 -2.22 18.93
N SER A 126 -6.49 -0.94 19.25
CA SER A 126 -7.09 0.09 18.39
C SER A 126 -6.04 1.10 17.97
N LEU A 127 -5.96 1.37 16.66
CA LEU A 127 -5.01 2.32 16.07
C LEU A 127 -5.78 3.46 15.39
N ASN A 128 -5.78 4.64 16.03
CA ASN A 128 -6.66 5.76 15.71
C ASN A 128 -5.92 7.00 15.16
N SER A 129 -4.59 6.98 15.17
CA SER A 129 -3.73 8.10 14.73
C SER A 129 -2.45 7.58 14.08
N ASP A 130 -1.79 8.41 13.28
CA ASP A 130 -0.53 8.05 12.63
C ASP A 130 0.55 7.64 13.66
N ASP A 131 0.60 8.35 14.79
CA ASP A 131 1.48 8.03 15.93
C ASP A 131 1.17 6.64 16.51
N SER A 132 -0.11 6.27 16.62
CA SER A 132 -0.50 4.95 17.13
C SER A 132 0.00 3.81 16.22
N TYR A 133 -0.07 3.98 14.90
CA TYR A 133 0.46 2.99 13.96
C TYR A 133 1.98 2.89 14.06
N ARG A 134 2.69 4.02 14.13
CA ARG A 134 4.14 4.02 14.31
C ARG A 134 4.53 3.29 15.58
N ARG A 135 3.93 3.64 16.72
CA ARG A 135 4.22 3.01 18.02
C ARG A 135 3.92 1.52 18.01
N PHE A 136 2.82 1.11 17.39
CA PHE A 136 2.49 -0.31 17.22
C PHE A 136 3.53 -1.04 16.36
N ALA A 137 3.94 -0.47 15.23
CA ALA A 137 4.97 -1.05 14.37
C ALA A 137 6.31 -1.25 15.11
N PHE A 138 6.74 -0.28 15.92
CA PHE A 138 7.92 -0.40 16.77
C PHE A 138 7.76 -1.45 17.89
N ALA A 139 6.56 -1.60 18.43
CA ALA A 139 6.26 -2.60 19.46
C ALA A 139 6.28 -4.04 18.91
N LEU A 140 6.01 -4.22 17.60
CA LEU A 140 6.23 -5.51 16.94
C LEU A 140 7.73 -5.84 16.86
N SER A 141 8.51 -4.92 16.29
CA SER A 141 9.98 -4.99 16.35
C SER A 141 10.62 -3.69 15.84
N MET A 142 11.89 -3.48 16.19
CA MET A 142 12.67 -2.35 15.70
C MET A 142 12.78 -2.30 14.16
N PRO A 143 13.06 -3.42 13.44
CA PRO A 143 13.06 -3.39 11.97
C PRO A 143 11.71 -3.00 11.35
N ILE A 144 10.60 -3.57 11.86
CA ILE A 144 9.25 -3.25 11.38
C ILE A 144 8.96 -1.75 11.58
N GLY A 145 9.27 -1.21 12.76
CA GLY A 145 9.09 0.21 13.06
C GLY A 145 9.92 1.14 12.17
N LYS A 146 11.17 0.77 11.84
CA LYS A 146 12.02 1.54 10.92
C LYS A 146 11.45 1.57 9.50
N ASN A 147 11.00 0.42 8.99
CA ASN A 147 10.38 0.35 7.67
C ASN A 147 9.07 1.15 7.64
N TYR A 148 8.30 1.12 8.73
CA TYR A 148 7.08 1.91 8.84
C TYR A 148 7.33 3.43 8.77
N ALA A 149 8.42 3.94 9.37
CA ALA A 149 8.77 5.35 9.32
C ALA A 149 9.06 5.87 7.89
N CYS A 150 9.51 4.99 6.99
CA CYS A 150 9.64 5.33 5.57
C CYS A 150 8.27 5.64 4.93
N PHE A 151 7.20 4.95 5.35
CA PHE A 151 5.85 5.21 4.84
C PHE A 151 5.28 6.52 5.40
N GLU A 152 5.56 6.88 6.65
CA GLU A 152 5.18 8.21 7.19
C GLU A 152 5.83 9.33 6.36
N SER A 153 7.10 9.16 6.00
CA SER A 153 7.81 10.13 5.15
C SER A 153 7.16 10.25 3.77
N ALA A 154 6.71 9.12 3.19
CA ALA A 154 5.94 9.12 1.95
C ALA A 154 4.57 9.79 2.11
N HIS A 155 3.88 9.58 3.24
CA HIS A 155 2.60 10.23 3.53
C HIS A 155 2.73 11.76 3.54
N PHE A 156 3.77 12.31 4.18
CA PHE A 156 4.02 13.76 4.13
C PHE A 156 4.29 14.24 2.70
N ALA A 157 5.02 13.44 1.91
CA ALA A 157 5.31 13.75 0.52
C ALA A 157 4.08 13.81 -0.39
N PHE A 158 2.98 13.16 0.00
CA PHE A 158 1.70 13.31 -0.71
C PHE A 158 1.16 14.74 -0.62
N TYR A 159 1.42 15.48 0.46
CA TYR A 159 0.89 16.84 0.61
C TYR A 159 1.76 17.89 -0.06
N ASP A 160 3.09 17.75 0.03
CA ASP A 160 4.05 18.72 -0.52
C ASP A 160 4.54 18.42 -1.94
N ASP A 161 4.19 17.25 -2.49
CA ASP A 161 4.57 16.78 -3.84
C ASP A 161 6.10 16.74 -4.07
N SER A 162 6.86 16.40 -3.03
CA SER A 162 8.32 16.43 -3.03
C SER A 162 8.99 15.16 -3.59
N TYR A 163 8.36 14.00 -3.48
CA TYR A 163 8.99 12.72 -3.84
C TYR A 163 9.10 12.50 -5.34
N ARG A 164 10.19 11.85 -5.76
CA ARG A 164 10.47 11.45 -7.14
C ARG A 164 10.78 9.95 -7.20
N ASP A 165 11.14 9.50 -8.40
CA ASP A 165 11.38 8.08 -8.72
C ASP A 165 12.36 7.39 -7.75
N PHE A 166 13.47 8.07 -7.41
CA PHE A 166 14.49 7.54 -6.51
C PHE A 166 13.97 7.38 -5.07
N ASP A 167 13.26 8.38 -4.55
CA ASP A 167 12.72 8.33 -3.18
C ASP A 167 11.67 7.21 -3.06
N LEU A 168 10.81 7.09 -4.07
CA LEU A 168 9.79 6.05 -4.10
C LEU A 168 10.39 4.66 -4.25
N LYS A 169 11.54 4.50 -4.93
CA LYS A 169 12.27 3.22 -4.93
C LYS A 169 12.62 2.79 -3.51
N ILE A 170 13.20 3.69 -2.70
CA ILE A 170 13.57 3.40 -1.31
C ILE A 170 12.34 2.99 -0.49
N VAL A 171 11.22 3.71 -0.66
CA VAL A 171 9.97 3.39 0.04
C VAL A 171 9.43 2.02 -0.39
N MET A 172 9.53 1.68 -1.68
CA MET A 172 9.11 0.37 -2.18
C MET A 172 9.98 -0.76 -1.63
N ASP A 173 11.30 -0.59 -1.57
CA ASP A 173 12.21 -1.57 -0.97
C ASP A 173 11.82 -1.81 0.51
N ALA A 174 11.56 -0.74 1.27
CA ALA A 174 11.06 -0.83 2.65
C ALA A 174 9.68 -1.52 2.74
N ALA A 175 8.79 -1.30 1.76
CA ALA A 175 7.48 -1.93 1.70
C ALA A 175 7.58 -3.46 1.57
N PHE A 176 8.49 -3.97 0.74
CA PHE A 176 8.67 -5.42 0.60
C PHE A 176 9.20 -6.05 1.88
N GLU A 177 10.27 -5.48 2.44
CA GLU A 177 10.84 -5.98 3.70
C GLU A 177 9.79 -5.96 4.82
N PHE A 178 9.00 -4.90 4.91
CA PHE A 178 7.91 -4.79 5.88
C PHE A 178 6.86 -5.89 5.72
N ILE A 179 6.40 -6.16 4.49
CA ILE A 179 5.41 -7.22 4.22
C ILE A 179 5.98 -8.59 4.57
N GLU A 180 7.22 -8.88 4.19
CA GLU A 180 7.88 -10.15 4.50
C GLU A 180 8.01 -10.35 6.00
N GLN A 181 8.49 -9.32 6.72
CA GLN A 181 8.61 -9.33 8.17
C GLN A 181 7.25 -9.59 8.83
N LEU A 182 6.19 -8.89 8.41
CA LEU A 182 4.85 -9.08 8.98
C LEU A 182 4.24 -10.44 8.67
N ASN A 183 4.48 -11.00 7.48
CA ASN A 183 3.99 -12.34 7.14
C ASN A 183 4.72 -13.44 7.91
N ALA A 184 5.99 -13.22 8.26
CA ALA A 184 6.79 -14.15 9.06
C ALA A 184 6.67 -13.92 10.57
N PHE A 185 6.06 -12.82 11.00
CA PHE A 185 5.98 -12.44 12.40
C PHE A 185 5.10 -13.41 13.18
N GLN A 186 5.65 -13.97 14.26
CA GLN A 186 4.92 -14.88 15.15
C GLN A 186 4.52 -14.15 16.42
N ILE A 187 3.22 -14.11 16.69
CA ILE A 187 2.70 -13.55 17.94
C ILE A 187 2.69 -14.65 19.00
N THR A 188 3.64 -14.57 19.93
CA THR A 188 3.65 -15.37 21.16
C THR A 188 2.71 -14.78 22.21
N ASP A 189 2.39 -15.53 23.26
CA ASP A 189 1.55 -15.04 24.36
C ASP A 189 2.16 -13.82 25.07
N GLU A 190 3.49 -13.80 25.24
CA GLU A 190 4.21 -12.67 25.81
C GLU A 190 4.09 -11.41 24.93
N ILE A 191 4.29 -11.56 23.62
CA ILE A 191 4.15 -10.46 22.67
C ILE A 191 2.70 -9.96 22.66
N ARG A 192 1.71 -10.87 22.62
CA ARG A 192 0.30 -10.51 22.68
C ARG A 192 0.00 -9.68 23.92
N LEU A 193 0.40 -10.15 25.10
CA LEU A 193 0.17 -9.46 26.36
C LEU A 193 0.80 -8.06 26.36
N ASN A 194 2.03 -7.94 25.86
CA ASN A 194 2.72 -6.65 25.74
C ASN A 194 1.99 -5.70 24.78
N LEU A 195 1.52 -6.18 23.62
CA LEU A 195 0.78 -5.38 22.65
C LEU A 195 -0.59 -4.95 23.19
N GLU A 196 -1.35 -5.85 23.81
CA GLU A 196 -2.71 -5.57 24.30
C GLU A 196 -2.72 -4.72 25.59
N SER A 197 -1.63 -4.74 26.38
CA SER A 197 -1.47 -3.86 27.55
C SER A 197 -0.88 -2.49 27.22
N SER A 198 -0.35 -2.31 26.00
CA SER A 198 0.22 -1.04 25.57
C SER A 198 -0.85 -0.03 25.19
N ASN A 199 -0.76 1.19 25.72
CA ASN A 199 -1.59 2.30 25.25
C ASN A 199 -0.94 2.96 24.03
N PHE A 200 -1.41 2.65 22.83
CA PHE A 200 -0.93 3.25 21.58
C PHE A 200 -1.60 4.57 21.22
N ASN A 201 -2.62 5.02 21.98
CA ASN A 201 -3.22 6.34 21.79
C ASN A 201 -2.31 7.47 22.27
#